data_AF-A0A956IHH9-F1
#
_entry.id   AF-A0A956IHH9-F1
#
_cell.length_a   1.000
_cell.length_b   1.000
_cell.length_c   1.000
_cell.angle_alpha   90.00
_cell.angle_beta   90.00
_cell.angle_gamma   90.00
#
_symmetry.space_group_name_H-M   'P 1'
#
loop_
_entity.id
_entity.type
_entity.pdbx_description
1 polymer ?
#
loop_
_entity_poly.entity_id
_entity_poly.type
_entity_poly.pdbx_seq_one_letter_code
_entity_poly.pdbx_strand_id
1 'polypeptide(L)'
;LEPSAEAWLAWAARSDLHPLVLAFVRARPDRLFETPPSDATPAYPTPRAWHMLSDALGSVSEELWPALAAGSVGDRAGAEFSSFAKRALLAPKLEDLAAGTARVPDDPDLVYFLGASCLGRLGSTRESDGLVAAKALSALGQTSMEVAVWTVDAALRRSETTPAKEAFEEHLRSSGSQVLVDVLRLGRFAREA
;
A
#
# COMPACT_ATOMS: atom_id res chain seq x y z
N LEU A 1 14.52 11.80 -18.41
CA LEU A 1 13.59 10.67 -18.37
C LEU A 1 12.68 10.90 -17.18
N GLU A 2 11.37 10.99 -17.38
CA GLU A 2 10.43 11.10 -16.26
C GLU A 2 10.32 9.73 -15.56
N PRO A 3 10.19 9.69 -14.22
CA PRO A 3 10.05 8.44 -13.51
C PRO A 3 8.68 7.81 -13.80
N SER A 4 8.66 6.50 -14.07
CA SER A 4 7.41 5.74 -14.20
C SER A 4 6.84 5.44 -12.81
N ALA A 5 5.58 5.82 -12.58
CA ALA A 5 4.86 5.49 -11.37
C ALA A 5 4.72 3.98 -11.16
N GLU A 6 4.51 3.24 -12.24
CA GLU A 6 4.45 1.79 -12.19
C GLU A 6 5.78 1.17 -11.74
N ALA A 7 6.89 1.61 -12.32
CA ALA A 7 8.21 1.10 -11.95
C ALA A 7 8.57 1.46 -10.50
N TRP A 8 8.22 2.68 -10.07
CA TRP A 8 8.42 3.09 -8.69
C TRP A 8 7.54 2.30 -7.72
N LEU A 9 6.26 2.09 -8.02
CA LEU A 9 5.35 1.30 -7.21
C LEU A 9 5.79 -0.17 -7.11
N ALA A 10 6.32 -0.75 -8.20
CA ALA A 10 6.87 -2.10 -8.19
C ALA A 10 8.11 -2.23 -7.28
N TRP A 11 8.96 -1.19 -7.23
CA TRP A 11 10.05 -1.12 -6.27
C TRP A 11 9.54 -0.87 -4.83
N ALA A 12 8.64 0.09 -4.67
CA ALA A 12 8.09 0.55 -3.41
C ALA A 12 7.32 -0.55 -2.69
N ALA A 13 6.57 -1.39 -3.40
CA ALA A 13 5.81 -2.47 -2.77
C ALA A 13 6.71 -3.59 -2.19
N ARG A 14 7.94 -3.70 -2.71
CA ARG A 14 8.99 -4.59 -2.16
C ARG A 14 9.81 -3.94 -1.05
N SER A 15 9.74 -2.62 -0.95
CA SER A 15 10.41 -1.83 0.08
C SER A 15 9.41 -1.60 1.20
N ASP A 16 9.85 -1.52 2.46
CA ASP A 16 8.94 -1.38 3.60
C ASP A 16 8.41 0.06 3.75
N LEU A 17 7.86 0.62 2.66
CA LEU A 17 7.28 1.95 2.66
C LEU A 17 5.97 1.99 3.45
N HIS A 18 5.72 3.13 4.07
CA HIS A 18 4.50 3.40 4.81
C HIS A 18 3.26 3.18 3.92
N PRO A 19 2.28 2.38 4.37
CA PRO A 19 1.10 2.03 3.56
C PRO A 19 0.35 3.22 2.95
N LEU A 20 0.27 4.34 3.69
CA LEU A 20 -0.36 5.57 3.18
C LEU A 20 0.31 6.12 1.93
N VAL A 21 1.65 6.15 1.89
CA VAL A 21 2.38 6.69 0.74
C VAL A 21 2.21 5.75 -0.46
N LEU A 22 2.33 4.44 -0.24
CA LEU A 22 2.15 3.44 -1.28
C LEU A 22 0.74 3.50 -1.89
N ALA A 23 -0.29 3.56 -1.03
CA ALA A 23 -1.69 3.65 -1.46
C ALA A 23 -1.99 4.97 -2.16
N PHE A 24 -1.48 6.10 -1.65
CA PHE A 24 -1.69 7.42 -2.25
C PHE A 24 -1.12 7.50 -3.67
N VAL A 25 0.14 7.09 -3.85
CA VAL A 25 0.79 7.13 -5.17
C VAL A 25 0.12 6.14 -6.14
N ARG A 26 -0.38 5.00 -5.66
CA ARG A 26 -1.18 4.09 -6.49
C ARG A 26 -2.50 4.71 -6.94
N ALA A 27 -3.19 5.40 -6.04
CA ALA A 27 -4.45 6.08 -6.35
C ALA A 27 -4.25 7.32 -7.26
N ARG A 28 -3.09 7.98 -7.16
CA ARG A 28 -2.75 9.22 -7.89
C ARG A 28 -1.33 9.11 -8.46
N PRO A 29 -1.11 8.29 -9.51
CA PRO A 29 0.23 8.06 -10.06
C PRO A 29 0.87 9.31 -10.65
N ASP A 30 0.06 10.27 -11.09
CA ASP A 30 0.47 11.59 -11.56
C ASP A 30 1.09 12.47 -10.45
N ARG A 31 0.90 12.11 -9.17
CA ARG A 31 1.53 12.80 -8.03
C ARG A 31 2.90 12.27 -7.66
N LEU A 32 3.39 11.19 -8.28
CA LEU A 32 4.74 10.69 -7.97
C LEU A 32 5.81 11.73 -8.29
N PHE A 33 5.65 12.44 -9.40
CA PHE A 33 6.62 13.38 -9.90
C PHE A 33 5.93 14.56 -10.54
N GLU A 34 6.40 15.75 -10.21
CA GLU A 34 5.99 16.98 -10.87
C GLU A 34 7.24 17.74 -11.31
N THR A 35 7.12 18.48 -12.41
CA THR A 35 8.21 19.32 -12.88
C THR A 35 8.53 20.37 -11.80
N PRO A 36 9.82 20.56 -11.46
CA PRO A 36 10.22 21.58 -10.49
C PRO A 36 9.64 22.95 -10.87
N PRO A 37 9.00 23.66 -9.92
CA PRO A 37 8.40 24.95 -10.21
C PRO A 37 9.48 26.00 -10.46
N SER A 38 9.16 26.99 -11.32
CA SER A 38 10.09 28.04 -11.73
C SER A 38 10.35 29.10 -10.65
N ASP A 39 9.55 29.11 -9.59
CA ASP A 39 9.59 30.07 -8.49
C ASP A 39 10.54 29.66 -7.34
N ALA A 40 11.39 28.65 -7.57
CA ALA A 40 12.33 28.10 -6.59
C ALA A 40 11.67 27.55 -5.31
N THR A 41 10.40 27.14 -5.36
CA THR A 41 9.76 26.42 -4.25
C THR A 41 10.57 25.15 -3.91
N PRO A 42 11.03 24.99 -2.65
CA PRO A 42 12.02 23.98 -2.30
C PRO A 42 11.47 22.54 -2.23
N ALA A 43 10.16 22.39 -2.00
CA ALA A 43 9.50 21.10 -1.86
C ALA A 43 8.54 20.86 -3.03
N TYR A 44 8.73 19.76 -3.73
CA TYR A 44 7.88 19.33 -4.84
C TYR A 44 7.92 17.80 -4.96
N PRO A 45 6.91 17.17 -5.57
CA PRO A 45 6.84 15.71 -5.63
C PRO A 45 7.95 15.12 -6.47
N THR A 46 8.67 14.17 -5.87
CA THR A 46 9.63 13.30 -6.53
C THR A 46 9.59 11.92 -5.88
N PRO A 47 10.01 10.85 -6.58
CA PRO A 47 10.19 9.53 -5.96
C PRO A 47 10.96 9.54 -4.64
N ARG A 48 11.98 10.39 -4.53
CA ARG A 48 12.79 10.53 -3.31
C ARG A 48 12.02 11.25 -2.20
N ALA A 49 11.29 12.32 -2.52
CA ALA A 49 10.49 13.05 -1.55
C ALA A 49 9.40 12.17 -0.92
N TRP A 50 8.73 11.34 -1.73
CA TRP A 50 7.74 10.37 -1.23
C TRP A 50 8.36 9.31 -0.32
N HIS A 51 9.54 8.81 -0.66
CA HIS A 51 10.28 7.87 0.20
C HIS A 51 10.65 8.53 1.54
N MET A 52 11.17 9.77 1.52
CA MET A 52 11.50 10.50 2.75
C MET A 52 10.26 10.76 3.61
N LEU A 53 9.13 11.11 3.00
CA LEU A 53 7.85 11.24 3.71
C LEU A 53 7.45 9.92 4.36
N SER A 54 7.54 8.81 3.62
CA SER A 54 7.24 7.47 4.13
C SER A 54 8.02 7.15 5.41
N ASP A 55 9.35 7.37 5.41
CA ASP A 55 10.20 7.11 6.58
C ASP A 55 9.82 7.98 7.78
N ALA A 56 9.48 9.25 7.51
CA ALA A 56 9.13 10.22 8.55
C ALA A 56 7.77 9.93 9.21
N LEU A 57 6.77 9.42 8.45
CA LEU A 57 5.42 9.17 8.97
C LEU A 57 5.40 8.19 10.15
N GLY A 58 6.30 7.19 10.15
CA GLY A 58 6.42 6.23 11.25
C GLY A 58 7.09 6.78 12.50
N SER A 59 7.69 7.96 12.42
CA SER A 59 8.48 8.56 13.51
C SER A 59 7.77 9.69 14.25
N VAL A 60 6.56 10.06 13.82
CA VAL A 60 5.81 11.20 14.38
C VAL A 60 4.34 10.87 14.62
N SER A 61 3.67 11.70 15.43
CA SER A 61 2.21 11.63 15.58
C SER A 61 1.47 12.07 14.32
N GLU A 62 0.25 11.56 14.15
CA GLU A 62 -0.62 11.86 12.99
C GLU A 62 -0.94 13.36 12.86
N GLU A 63 -0.94 14.09 13.98
CA GLU A 63 -1.14 15.54 14.03
C GLU A 63 -0.09 16.31 13.22
N LEU A 64 1.13 15.75 13.10
CA LEU A 64 2.25 16.36 12.38
C LEU A 64 2.31 15.96 10.90
N TRP A 65 1.53 14.96 10.46
CA TRP A 65 1.54 14.49 9.08
C TRP A 65 1.30 15.58 8.04
N PRO A 66 0.36 16.53 8.23
CA PRO A 66 0.14 17.59 7.22
C PRO A 66 1.36 18.48 7.00
N ALA A 67 2.05 18.85 8.09
CA ALA A 67 3.25 19.67 8.01
C ALA A 67 4.41 18.91 7.35
N LEU A 68 4.58 17.62 7.69
CA LEU A 68 5.59 16.77 7.05
C LEU A 68 5.33 16.57 5.56
N ALA A 69 4.07 16.35 5.18
CA ALA A 69 3.70 16.15 3.78
C ALA A 69 3.98 17.42 2.98
N ALA A 70 3.54 18.59 3.46
CA ALA A 70 3.84 19.88 2.81
C ALA A 70 5.35 20.14 2.69
N GLY A 71 6.12 19.90 3.76
CA GLY A 71 7.57 20.07 3.77
C GLY A 71 8.33 19.09 2.88
N SER A 72 7.74 17.93 2.56
CA SER A 72 8.39 16.89 1.74
C SER A 72 8.04 17.04 0.26
N VAL A 73 6.75 17.16 -0.06
CA VAL A 73 6.24 17.09 -1.44
C VAL A 73 5.59 18.40 -1.91
N GLY A 74 5.69 19.47 -1.13
CA GLY A 74 5.10 20.77 -1.43
C GLY A 74 3.64 20.87 -0.98
N ASP A 75 3.14 22.11 -0.88
CA ASP A 75 1.82 22.40 -0.28
C ASP A 75 0.67 21.69 -0.99
N ARG A 76 0.68 21.67 -2.33
CA ARG A 76 -0.42 21.11 -3.11
C ARG A 76 -0.53 19.59 -2.96
N ALA A 77 0.55 18.87 -3.26
CA ALA A 77 0.58 17.41 -3.11
C ALA A 77 0.47 17.01 -1.63
N GLY A 78 1.04 17.80 -0.71
CA GLY A 78 0.95 17.60 0.73
C GLY A 78 -0.48 17.71 1.25
N ALA A 79 -1.26 18.69 0.76
CA ALA A 79 -2.67 18.84 1.11
C ALA A 79 -3.55 17.69 0.56
N GLU A 80 -3.28 17.26 -0.68
CA GLU A 80 -3.94 16.09 -1.29
C GLU A 80 -3.64 14.81 -0.48
N PHE A 81 -2.37 14.57 -0.16
CA PHE A 81 -1.95 13.44 0.69
C PHE A 81 -2.57 13.50 2.08
N SER A 82 -2.61 14.67 2.71
CA SER A 82 -3.21 14.85 4.04
C SER A 82 -4.70 14.54 4.05
N SER A 83 -5.40 14.93 2.99
CA SER A 83 -6.83 14.64 2.82
C SER A 83 -7.08 13.14 2.60
N PHE A 84 -6.22 12.52 1.78
CA PHE A 84 -6.21 11.07 1.59
C PHE A 84 -5.93 10.32 2.89
N ALA A 85 -4.91 10.72 3.65
CA ALA A 85 -4.53 10.07 4.91
C ALA A 85 -5.66 10.12 5.94
N LYS A 86 -6.31 11.29 6.11
CA LYS A 86 -7.48 11.42 6.97
C LYS A 86 -8.62 10.48 6.56
N ARG A 87 -8.83 10.30 5.26
CA ARG A 87 -9.84 9.37 4.75
C ARG A 87 -9.43 7.92 5.01
N ALA A 88 -8.18 7.55 4.72
CA ALA A 88 -7.64 6.21 4.93
C ALA A 88 -7.78 5.74 6.39
N LEU A 89 -7.67 6.66 7.38
CA LEU A 89 -7.91 6.37 8.79
C LEU A 89 -9.37 5.97 9.12
N LEU A 90 -10.32 6.17 8.21
CA LEU A 90 -11.71 5.68 8.33
C LEU A 90 -11.86 4.21 7.87
N ALA A 91 -10.82 3.62 7.28
CA ALA A 91 -10.87 2.23 6.84
C ALA A 91 -11.11 1.28 8.03
N PRO A 92 -11.86 0.18 7.84
CA PRO A 92 -11.97 -0.86 8.85
C PRO A 92 -10.60 -1.47 9.14
N LYS A 93 -10.42 -1.98 10.36
CA LYS A 93 -9.18 -2.67 10.72
C LYS A 93 -9.07 -3.98 9.93
N LEU A 94 -7.84 -4.38 9.61
CA LEU A 94 -7.60 -5.66 8.93
C LEU A 94 -8.06 -6.84 9.78
N GLU A 95 -8.01 -6.74 11.11
CA GLU A 95 -8.57 -7.73 12.03
C GLU A 95 -10.07 -7.93 11.83
N ASP A 96 -10.83 -6.85 11.68
CA ASP A 96 -12.28 -6.91 11.52
C ASP A 96 -12.65 -7.50 10.16
N LEU A 97 -11.88 -7.19 9.11
CA LEU A 97 -12.01 -7.83 7.80
C LEU A 97 -11.65 -9.33 7.86
N ALA A 98 -10.56 -9.67 8.53
CA ALA A 98 -10.10 -11.06 8.67
C ALA A 98 -11.06 -11.92 9.52
N ALA A 99 -11.77 -11.31 10.47
CA ALA A 99 -12.80 -11.95 11.28
C ALA A 99 -14.18 -11.98 10.57
N GLY A 100 -14.34 -11.26 9.47
CA GLY A 100 -15.62 -11.11 8.77
C GLY A 100 -16.65 -10.25 9.51
N THR A 101 -16.22 -9.44 10.49
CA THR A 101 -17.07 -8.53 11.27
C THR A 101 -17.21 -7.16 10.62
N ALA A 102 -16.31 -6.80 9.70
CA ALA A 102 -16.42 -5.63 8.85
C ALA A 102 -16.48 -6.01 7.36
N ARG A 103 -17.04 -5.11 6.55
CA ARG A 103 -17.03 -5.23 5.08
C ARG A 103 -15.96 -4.32 4.50
N VAL A 104 -15.44 -4.71 3.35
CA VAL A 104 -14.58 -3.86 2.55
C VAL A 104 -15.40 -2.67 2.04
N PRO A 105 -14.93 -1.42 2.20
CA PRO A 105 -15.62 -0.25 1.67
C PRO A 105 -15.58 -0.21 0.14
N ASP A 106 -16.58 0.43 -0.49
CA ASP A 106 -16.60 0.68 -1.94
C ASP A 106 -15.70 1.86 -2.35
N ASP A 107 -15.20 2.65 -1.39
CA ASP A 107 -14.32 3.79 -1.67
C ASP A 107 -12.94 3.31 -2.15
N PRO A 108 -12.53 3.64 -3.39
CA PRO A 108 -11.25 3.18 -3.94
C PRO A 108 -10.02 3.57 -3.13
N ASP A 109 -10.01 4.77 -2.53
CA ASP A 109 -8.89 5.23 -1.69
C ASP A 109 -8.72 4.30 -0.48
N LEU A 110 -9.85 3.85 0.12
CA LEU A 110 -9.83 2.91 1.23
C LEU A 110 -9.42 1.50 0.80
N VAL A 111 -9.86 1.04 -0.38
CA VAL A 111 -9.45 -0.28 -0.91
C VAL A 111 -7.95 -0.32 -1.17
N TYR A 112 -7.38 0.71 -1.80
CA TYR A 112 -5.93 0.82 -2.00
C TYR A 112 -5.18 0.86 -0.68
N PHE A 113 -5.68 1.62 0.31
CA PHE A 113 -5.10 1.65 1.64
C PHE A 113 -5.10 0.28 2.30
N LEU A 114 -6.22 -0.45 2.28
CA LEU A 114 -6.32 -1.79 2.87
C LEU A 114 -5.35 -2.79 2.22
N GLY A 115 -5.19 -2.75 0.89
CA GLY A 115 -4.18 -3.56 0.19
C GLY A 115 -2.76 -3.21 0.62
N ALA A 116 -2.43 -1.92 0.70
CA ALA A 116 -1.13 -1.46 1.17
C ALA A 116 -0.89 -1.80 2.65
N SER A 117 -1.93 -1.78 3.50
CA SER A 117 -1.85 -2.18 4.90
C SER A 117 -1.57 -3.67 5.05
N CYS A 118 -2.15 -4.51 4.19
CA CYS A 118 -1.81 -5.94 4.13
C CYS A 118 -0.32 -6.13 3.83
N LEU A 119 0.24 -5.36 2.89
CA LEU A 119 1.68 -5.37 2.60
C LEU A 119 2.50 -4.91 3.81
N GLY A 120 2.14 -3.80 4.46
CA GLY A 120 2.85 -3.29 5.64
C GLY A 120 2.96 -4.35 6.76
N ARG A 121 1.94 -5.19 6.94
CA ARG A 121 1.98 -6.28 7.94
C ARG A 121 3.02 -7.35 7.66
N LEU A 122 3.41 -7.56 6.41
CA LEU A 122 4.37 -8.61 6.06
C LEU A 122 5.81 -8.23 6.44
N GLY A 123 6.08 -7.00 6.89
CA GLY A 123 7.36 -6.65 7.52
C GLY A 123 7.49 -7.12 8.98
N SER A 124 6.40 -7.60 9.59
CA SER A 124 6.34 -7.99 11.00
C SER A 124 6.99 -9.34 11.29
N THR A 125 7.50 -9.50 12.51
CA THR A 125 8.00 -10.77 13.05
C THR A 125 6.90 -11.67 13.63
N ARG A 126 5.63 -11.25 13.57
CA ARG A 126 4.48 -12.01 14.09
C ARG A 126 3.76 -12.76 12.99
N GLU A 127 3.69 -14.10 13.07
CA GLU A 127 2.92 -14.93 12.13
C GLU A 127 1.44 -14.54 12.04
N SER A 128 0.86 -14.12 13.17
CA SER A 128 -0.54 -13.67 13.23
C SER A 128 -0.83 -12.48 12.32
N ASP A 129 0.15 -11.60 12.09
CA ASP A 129 -0.01 -10.46 11.17
C ASP A 129 -0.14 -10.94 9.72
N GLY A 130 0.64 -11.96 9.34
CA GLY A 130 0.54 -12.63 8.05
C GLY A 130 -0.81 -13.29 7.82
N LEU A 131 -1.31 -14.00 8.83
CA LEU A 131 -2.61 -14.65 8.77
C LEU A 131 -3.76 -13.64 8.67
N VAL A 132 -3.70 -12.54 9.42
CA VAL A 132 -4.69 -11.45 9.33
C VAL A 132 -4.66 -10.83 7.93
N ALA A 133 -3.47 -10.52 7.40
CA ALA A 133 -3.33 -9.97 6.06
C ALA A 133 -3.93 -10.91 5.00
N ALA A 134 -3.64 -12.22 5.06
CA ALA A 134 -4.12 -13.20 4.09
C ALA A 134 -5.65 -13.36 4.12
N LYS A 135 -6.25 -13.36 5.33
CA LYS A 135 -7.70 -13.44 5.50
C LYS A 135 -8.40 -12.16 5.05
N ALA A 136 -7.90 -11.00 5.46
CA ALA A 136 -8.42 -9.71 5.03
C ALA A 136 -8.36 -9.56 3.49
N LEU A 137 -7.28 -10.06 2.87
CA LEU A 137 -7.12 -10.06 1.43
C LEU A 137 -8.16 -10.91 0.69
N SER A 138 -8.67 -11.98 1.32
CA SER A 138 -9.78 -12.76 0.75
C SER A 138 -11.04 -11.92 0.62
N ALA A 139 -11.38 -11.13 1.65
CA ALA A 139 -12.50 -10.19 1.60
C ALA A 139 -12.25 -9.07 0.58
N LEU A 140 -11.01 -8.56 0.54
CA LEU A 140 -10.59 -7.53 -0.43
C LEU A 140 -10.75 -8.02 -1.87
N GLY A 141 -10.34 -9.25 -2.18
CA GLY A 141 -10.44 -9.82 -3.54
C GLY A 141 -11.88 -10.06 -4.02
N GLN A 142 -12.85 -10.19 -3.10
CA GLN A 142 -14.27 -10.21 -3.46
C GLN A 142 -14.78 -8.84 -3.94
N THR A 143 -14.13 -7.76 -3.50
CA THR A 143 -14.53 -6.38 -3.81
C THR A 143 -13.68 -5.78 -4.94
N SER A 144 -12.37 -5.97 -4.88
CA SER A 144 -11.40 -5.56 -5.88
C SER A 144 -10.35 -6.64 -6.12
N MET A 145 -10.59 -7.44 -7.16
CA MET A 145 -9.63 -8.45 -7.63
C MET A 145 -8.29 -7.81 -8.03
N GLU A 146 -8.32 -6.60 -8.59
CA GLU A 146 -7.14 -5.86 -9.03
C GLU A 146 -6.20 -5.54 -7.86
N VAL A 147 -6.72 -4.97 -6.77
CA VAL A 147 -5.92 -4.65 -5.58
C VAL A 147 -5.45 -5.93 -4.89
N ALA A 148 -6.25 -6.99 -4.90
CA ALA A 148 -5.85 -8.27 -4.33
C ALA A 148 -4.68 -8.91 -5.12
N VAL A 149 -4.73 -8.91 -6.46
CA VAL A 149 -3.64 -9.36 -7.34
C VAL A 149 -2.38 -8.54 -7.12
N TRP A 150 -2.50 -7.22 -7.09
CA TRP A 150 -1.37 -6.35 -6.81
C TRP A 150 -0.71 -6.66 -5.46
N THR A 151 -1.52 -6.82 -4.41
CA THR A 151 -1.04 -7.12 -3.05
C THR A 151 -0.30 -8.46 -3.02
N VAL A 152 -0.84 -9.52 -3.63
CA VAL A 152 -0.17 -10.82 -3.69
C VAL A 152 1.12 -10.75 -4.52
N ASP A 153 1.11 -10.09 -5.67
CA ASP A 153 2.31 -9.97 -6.50
C ASP A 153 3.43 -9.21 -5.77
N ALA A 154 3.09 -8.10 -5.13
CA ALA A 154 4.02 -7.35 -4.30
C ALA A 154 4.58 -8.17 -3.13
N ALA A 155 3.72 -8.90 -2.41
CA ALA A 155 4.12 -9.75 -1.29
C ALA A 155 5.11 -10.83 -1.72
N LEU A 156 4.83 -11.54 -2.82
CA LEU A 156 5.68 -12.62 -3.33
C LEU A 156 7.03 -12.13 -3.88
N ARG A 157 7.11 -10.87 -4.32
CA ARG A 157 8.36 -10.27 -4.83
C ARG A 157 9.27 -9.69 -3.74
N ARG A 158 8.84 -9.65 -2.47
CA ARG A 158 9.70 -9.21 -1.36
C ARG A 158 10.85 -10.19 -1.18
N SER A 159 12.08 -9.69 -1.17
CA SER A 159 13.29 -10.51 -0.97
C SER A 159 13.46 -10.95 0.48
N GLU A 160 13.03 -10.11 1.42
CA GLU A 160 13.06 -10.44 2.83
C GLU A 160 11.95 -11.46 3.14
N THR A 161 12.30 -12.44 3.99
CA THR A 161 11.38 -13.47 4.47
C THR A 161 11.20 -13.27 5.96
N THR A 162 9.99 -12.87 6.34
CA THR A 162 9.57 -12.70 7.73
C THR A 162 8.59 -13.82 8.12
N PRO A 163 8.43 -14.13 9.41
CA PRO A 163 7.39 -15.08 9.86
C PRO A 163 5.98 -14.68 9.40
N ALA A 164 5.67 -13.37 9.35
CA ALA A 164 4.41 -12.88 8.82
C ALA A 164 4.25 -13.20 7.33
N LYS A 165 5.29 -13.00 6.52
CA LYS A 165 5.25 -13.33 5.08
C LYS A 165 5.10 -14.84 4.86
N GLU A 166 5.82 -15.67 5.60
CA GLU A 166 5.73 -17.13 5.49
C GLU A 166 4.32 -17.63 5.82
N ALA A 167 3.75 -17.16 6.94
CA ALA A 167 2.38 -17.49 7.33
C ALA A 167 1.34 -17.01 6.30
N PHE A 168 1.56 -15.82 5.73
CA PHE A 168 0.73 -15.29 4.65
C PHE A 168 0.77 -16.20 3.42
N GLU A 169 1.95 -16.58 2.94
CA GLU A 169 2.09 -17.46 1.77
C GLU A 169 1.57 -18.87 2.02
N GLU A 170 1.81 -19.44 3.21
CA GLU A 170 1.26 -20.73 3.59
C GLU A 170 -0.27 -20.70 3.58
N HIS A 171 -0.87 -19.64 4.12
CA HIS A 171 -2.32 -19.47 4.06
C HIS A 171 -2.80 -19.34 2.62
N LEU A 172 -2.13 -18.56 1.77
CA LEU A 172 -2.50 -18.42 0.35
C LEU A 172 -2.45 -19.78 -0.38
N ARG A 173 -1.47 -20.63 -0.08
CA ARG A 173 -1.30 -21.96 -0.71
C ARG A 173 -2.31 -23.00 -0.20
N SER A 174 -2.63 -22.96 1.09
CA SER A 174 -3.51 -23.94 1.74
C SER A 174 -4.99 -23.53 1.76
N SER A 175 -5.29 -22.26 1.49
CA SER A 175 -6.65 -21.75 1.49
C SER A 175 -7.49 -22.38 0.38
N GLY A 176 -8.67 -22.87 0.75
CA GLY A 176 -9.72 -23.27 -0.20
C GLY A 176 -10.49 -22.07 -0.80
N SER A 177 -10.04 -20.83 -0.55
CA SER A 177 -10.67 -19.62 -1.09
C SER A 177 -10.47 -19.53 -2.59
N GLN A 178 -11.54 -19.69 -3.36
CA GLN A 178 -11.49 -19.57 -4.83
C GLN A 178 -10.93 -18.20 -5.27
N VAL A 179 -11.25 -17.13 -4.53
CA VAL A 179 -10.72 -15.78 -4.78
C VAL A 179 -9.20 -15.77 -4.71
N LEU A 180 -8.60 -16.39 -3.69
CA LEU A 180 -7.14 -16.43 -3.57
C LEU A 180 -6.49 -17.32 -4.63
N VAL A 181 -7.15 -18.42 -5.01
CA VAL A 181 -6.70 -19.26 -6.13
C VAL A 181 -6.66 -18.45 -7.43
N ASP A 182 -7.72 -17.71 -7.71
CA ASP A 182 -7.82 -16.85 -8.90
C ASP A 182 -6.78 -15.73 -8.88
N VAL A 183 -6.61 -15.08 -7.72
CA VAL A 183 -5.57 -14.06 -7.50
C VAL A 183 -4.17 -14.62 -7.78
N LEU A 184 -3.84 -15.79 -7.23
CA LEU A 184 -2.54 -16.44 -7.42
C LEU A 184 -2.31 -16.88 -8.87
N ARG A 185 -3.37 -17.25 -9.57
CA ARG A 185 -3.32 -17.60 -10.99
C ARG A 185 -3.08 -16.35 -11.85
N LEU A 186 -3.84 -15.28 -11.62
CA LEU A 186 -3.73 -14.03 -12.37
C LEU A 186 -2.40 -13.31 -12.10
N GLY A 187 -1.96 -13.27 -10.84
CA GLY A 187 -0.67 -12.68 -10.48
C GLY A 187 0.53 -13.41 -11.10
N ARG A 188 0.44 -14.73 -11.34
CA ARG A 188 1.47 -15.48 -12.08
C ARG A 188 1.56 -15.03 -13.54
N PHE A 189 0.43 -14.87 -14.22
CA PHE A 189 0.43 -14.43 -15.62
C PHE A 189 0.98 -13.00 -15.78
N ALA A 190 0.68 -12.10 -14.85
CA ALA A 190 1.23 -10.74 -14.84
C ALA A 190 2.76 -10.68 -14.61
N ARG A 191 3.39 -11.76 -14.14
CA ARG A 191 4.86 -11.85 -13.99
C ARG A 191 5.59 -12.33 -15.23
N GLU A 192 4.89 -13.02 -16.13
CA GLU A 192 5.47 -13.66 -17.32
C GLU A 192 5.26 -12.82 -18.59
N ALA A 193 4.46 -11.75 -18.52
CA ALA A 193 4.20 -10.79 -19.59
C ALA A 193 5.14 -9.57 -19.48
#